data_AF-A0A086YA38-F1
#
_entry.id   AF-A0A086YA38-F1
#
_cell.length_a   1.000
_cell.length_b   1.000
_cell.length_c   1.000
_cell.angle_alpha   90.00
_cell.angle_beta   90.00
_cell.angle_gamma   90.00
#
_symmetry.space_group_name_H-M   'P 1'
#
loop_
_entity.id
_entity.type
_entity.pdbx_description
1 polymer ?
#
loop_
_entity_poly.entity_id
_entity_poly.type
_entity_poly.pdbx_seq_one_letter_code
_entity_poly.pdbx_strand_id
1 'polypeptide(L)'
;MRRYIPYPLLALMLTLMWLILTRFSLGNLILGLAVALVASQVMVRLQPSKPRIRRWSVIPKMFAILGWDIIKSNWSVAWAIVSNKKRNPHLVEIMLDLRDPTALALLAITITATPGTAWVEYRTQDGRLLLHVFDEEEEGYWRRVVKNRYEAMLMEVFE
;
A
#
# COMPACT_ATOMS: atom_id res chain seq x y z
N MET A 1 -6.38 -31.06 5.84
CA MET A 1 -5.02 -31.32 5.32
C MET A 1 -4.08 -30.15 5.66
N ARG A 2 -3.86 -29.87 6.95
CA ARG A 2 -3.66 -28.48 7.44
C ARG A 2 -2.42 -28.29 8.33
N ARG A 3 -1.30 -29.01 8.11
CA ARG A 3 -0.24 -29.07 9.14
C ARG A 3 1.25 -29.04 8.74
N TYR A 4 1.62 -28.94 7.46
CA TYR A 4 3.06 -28.94 7.09
C TYR A 4 3.59 -27.62 6.51
N ILE A 5 2.75 -26.80 5.88
CA ILE A 5 3.14 -25.47 5.40
C ILE A 5 2.09 -24.46 5.89
N PRO A 6 2.42 -23.60 6.87
CA PRO A 6 1.46 -22.68 7.48
C PRO A 6 0.96 -21.60 6.51
N TYR A 7 1.79 -21.19 5.54
CA TYR A 7 1.48 -20.20 4.52
C TYR A 7 1.86 -20.70 3.11
N PRO A 8 1.08 -21.62 2.51
CA PRO A 8 1.46 -22.27 1.25
C PRO A 8 1.53 -21.29 0.08
N LEU A 9 0.65 -20.28 0.05
CA LEU A 9 0.68 -19.23 -0.98
C LEU A 9 1.93 -18.37 -0.85
N LEU A 10 2.34 -18.01 0.37
CA LEU A 10 3.57 -17.26 0.60
C LEU A 10 4.78 -18.05 0.14
N ALA A 11 4.86 -19.34 0.50
CA ALA A 11 5.95 -20.21 0.08
C ALA A 11 6.05 -20.27 -1.45
N LEU A 12 4.91 -20.48 -2.14
CA LEU A 12 4.85 -20.49 -3.59
C LEU A 12 5.33 -19.15 -4.19
N MET A 13 4.82 -18.03 -3.70
CA MET A 13 5.21 -16.69 -4.20
C MET A 13 6.70 -16.41 -3.98
N LEU A 14 7.25 -16.76 -2.82
CA LEU A 14 8.67 -16.59 -2.54
C LEU A 14 9.55 -17.47 -3.43
N THR A 15 9.17 -18.72 -3.68
CA THR A 15 9.89 -19.59 -4.61
C THR A 15 9.83 -19.07 -6.05
N LEU A 16 8.66 -18.61 -6.51
CA LEU A 16 8.52 -18.00 -7.84
C LEU A 16 9.37 -16.73 -7.96
N MET A 17 9.32 -15.85 -6.96
CA MET A 17 10.15 -14.65 -6.92
C MET A 17 11.64 -14.99 -6.96
N TRP A 18 12.07 -16.00 -6.21
CA TRP A 18 13.46 -16.49 -6.23
C TRP A 18 13.87 -16.95 -7.64
N LEU A 19 13.02 -17.72 -8.33
CA LEU A 19 13.30 -18.20 -9.68
C LEU A 19 13.25 -17.11 -10.74
N ILE A 20 12.48 -16.04 -10.54
CA ILE A 20 12.46 -14.87 -11.42
C ILE A 20 13.77 -14.08 -11.26
N LEU A 21 14.25 -13.94 -10.02
CA LEU A 21 15.49 -13.20 -9.71
C LEU A 21 16.76 -14.00 -10.04
N THR A 22 16.66 -15.32 -10.18
CA THR A 22 17.79 -16.21 -10.47
C THR A 22 17.62 -16.88 -11.83
N ARG A 23 18.64 -17.60 -12.31
CA ARG A 23 18.47 -18.47 -13.48
C ARG A 23 17.76 -19.76 -13.09
N PHE A 24 16.86 -20.24 -13.93
CA PHE A 24 16.21 -21.52 -13.69
C PHE A 24 17.24 -22.66 -13.68
N SER A 25 17.34 -23.35 -12.56
CA SER A 25 18.13 -24.57 -12.38
C SER A 25 17.50 -25.42 -11.27
N LEU A 26 17.72 -26.74 -11.29
CA LEU A 26 17.19 -27.63 -10.27
C LEU A 26 17.72 -27.25 -8.87
N GLY A 27 18.99 -26.81 -8.79
CA GLY A 27 19.58 -26.33 -7.55
C GLY A 27 18.91 -25.06 -7.01
N ASN A 28 18.61 -24.10 -7.89
CA ASN A 28 17.91 -22.87 -7.49
C ASN A 28 16.46 -23.12 -7.08
N LEU A 29 15.79 -24.11 -7.68
CA LEU A 29 14.46 -24.52 -7.25
C LEU A 29 14.49 -25.08 -5.83
N ILE A 30 15.44 -25.97 -5.52
CA ILE A 30 15.59 -26.57 -4.19
C ILE A 30 15.93 -25.50 -3.15
N LEU A 31 16.89 -24.62 -3.46
CA LEU A 31 17.29 -23.52 -2.56
C LEU A 31 16.13 -22.54 -2.34
N GLY A 32 15.45 -22.12 -3.41
CA GLY A 32 14.32 -21.20 -3.32
C GLY A 32 13.16 -21.77 -2.52
N LEU A 33 12.88 -23.08 -2.64
CA LEU A 33 11.88 -23.76 -1.82
C LEU A 33 12.30 -23.83 -0.35
N ALA A 34 13.56 -24.17 -0.07
CA ALA A 34 14.08 -24.21 1.30
C ALA A 34 13.97 -22.84 2.00
N VAL A 35 14.39 -21.77 1.32
CA VAL A 35 14.27 -20.39 1.81
C VAL A 35 12.80 -20.01 2.04
N ALA A 36 11.92 -20.34 1.09
CA ALA A 36 10.50 -20.04 1.18
C ALA A 36 9.80 -20.75 2.34
N LEU A 37 10.17 -22.00 2.63
CA LEU A 37 9.66 -22.77 3.76
C LEU A 37 10.12 -22.19 5.10
N VAL A 38 11.40 -21.83 5.22
CA VAL A 38 11.95 -21.17 6.42
C VAL A 38 11.25 -19.85 6.67
N ALA A 39 11.12 -19.00 5.64
CA ALA A 39 10.42 -17.73 5.74
C ALA A 39 8.95 -17.91 6.15
N SER A 40 8.26 -18.89 5.58
CA SER A 40 6.88 -19.23 5.95
C SER A 40 6.74 -19.66 7.41
N GLN A 41 7.74 -20.37 7.94
CA GLN A 41 7.76 -20.77 9.34
C GLN A 41 8.03 -19.58 10.28
N VAL A 42 8.90 -18.65 9.89
CA VAL A 42 9.12 -17.40 10.63
C VAL A 42 7.83 -16.58 10.69
N MET A 43 7.06 -16.51 9.60
CA MET A 43 5.78 -15.79 9.58
C MET A 43 4.73 -16.33 10.57
N VAL A 44 4.79 -17.63 10.95
CA VAL A 44 3.94 -18.16 12.02
C VAL A 44 4.23 -17.50 13.36
N ARG A 45 5.51 -17.23 13.65
CA ARG A 45 5.93 -16.59 14.90
C ARG A 45 5.52 -15.12 14.95
N LEU A 46 5.51 -14.44 13.80
CA LEU A 46 5.12 -13.04 13.69
C LEU A 46 3.60 -12.83 13.82
N GLN A 47 2.79 -13.90 13.69
CA GLN A 47 1.32 -13.85 13.78
C GLN A 47 0.71 -12.64 13.05
N PRO A 48 1.06 -12.41 11.78
CA PRO A 48 0.57 -11.23 11.06
C PRO A 48 -0.95 -11.21 11.06
N SER A 49 -1.51 -10.03 11.25
CA SER A 49 -2.94 -9.77 11.10
C SER A 49 -3.38 -10.25 9.71
N LYS A 50 -4.33 -11.18 9.68
CA LYS A 50 -4.83 -11.72 8.41
C LYS A 50 -5.74 -10.68 7.76
N PRO A 51 -5.44 -10.22 6.53
CA PRO A 51 -6.29 -9.25 5.86
C PRO A 51 -7.68 -9.85 5.63
N ARG A 52 -8.71 -9.08 5.98
CA ARG A 52 -10.11 -9.44 5.71
C ARG A 52 -10.53 -8.75 4.43
N ILE A 53 -10.43 -9.44 3.31
CA ILE A 53 -10.87 -8.92 2.02
C ILE A 53 -12.35 -9.30 1.86
N ARG A 54 -13.23 -8.30 1.89
CA ARG A 54 -14.67 -8.45 1.72
C ARG A 54 -15.07 -8.56 0.25
N ARG A 55 -14.41 -7.79 -0.63
CA ARG A 55 -14.79 -7.69 -2.05
C ARG A 55 -13.59 -7.78 -2.99
N TRP A 56 -13.25 -9.01 -3.38
CA TRP A 56 -12.14 -9.30 -4.29
C TRP A 56 -12.30 -8.71 -5.70
N SER A 57 -13.54 -8.53 -6.17
CA SER A 57 -13.84 -7.99 -7.51
C SER A 57 -13.45 -6.53 -7.69
N VAL A 58 -13.28 -5.77 -6.61
CA VAL A 58 -12.95 -4.34 -6.65
C VAL A 58 -11.43 -4.11 -6.68
N ILE A 59 -10.65 -5.11 -6.29
CA ILE A 59 -9.18 -5.02 -6.22
C ILE A 59 -8.57 -4.59 -7.57
N PRO A 60 -8.92 -5.19 -8.73
CA PRO A 60 -8.32 -4.78 -10.00
C PRO A 60 -8.63 -3.31 -10.36
N LYS A 61 -9.86 -2.86 -10.09
CA LYS A 61 -10.27 -1.47 -10.30
C LYS A 61 -9.50 -0.52 -9.39
N MET A 62 -9.36 -0.89 -8.11
CA MET A 62 -8.57 -0.13 -7.14
C MET A 62 -7.12 -0.02 -7.60
N PHE A 63 -6.47 -1.12 -7.98
CA PHE A 63 -5.09 -1.11 -8.50
C PHE A 63 -4.94 -0.20 -9.73
N ALA A 64 -5.88 -0.26 -10.67
CA ALA A 64 -5.84 0.58 -11.87
C ALA A 64 -5.96 2.08 -11.53
N ILE A 65 -6.90 2.44 -10.65
CA ILE A 65 -7.11 3.84 -10.24
C ILE A 65 -5.90 4.37 -9.47
N LEU A 66 -5.43 3.62 -8.46
CA LEU A 66 -4.29 4.03 -7.66
C LEU A 66 -3.00 4.10 -8.49
N GLY A 67 -2.77 3.11 -9.35
CA GLY A 67 -1.62 3.12 -10.27
C GLY A 67 -1.63 4.30 -11.22
N TRP A 68 -2.80 4.63 -11.78
CA TRP A 68 -2.95 5.81 -12.64
C TRP A 68 -2.70 7.12 -11.89
N ASP A 69 -3.24 7.25 -10.68
CA ASP A 69 -3.05 8.44 -9.84
C ASP A 69 -1.56 8.63 -9.47
N ILE A 70 -0.85 7.53 -9.16
CA ILE A 70 0.59 7.53 -8.91
C ILE A 70 1.35 8.02 -10.15
N ILE A 71 1.07 7.49 -11.33
CA ILE A 71 1.74 7.89 -12.58
C ILE A 71 1.50 9.37 -12.86
N LYS A 72 0.24 9.82 -12.83
CA LYS A 72 -0.15 11.21 -13.07
C LYS A 72 0.53 12.15 -12.07
N SER A 73 0.57 11.76 -10.81
CA SER A 73 1.20 12.58 -9.79
C SER A 73 2.72 12.67 -9.97
N ASN A 74 3.40 11.56 -10.34
CA ASN A 74 4.85 11.58 -10.59
C ASN A 74 5.20 12.49 -11.76
N TRP A 75 4.36 12.48 -12.80
CA TRP A 75 4.48 13.41 -13.91
C TRP A 75 4.34 14.87 -13.48
N SER A 76 3.35 15.19 -12.62
CA SER A 76 3.14 16.54 -12.08
C SER A 76 4.37 17.06 -11.34
N VAL A 77 4.99 16.22 -10.50
CA VAL A 77 6.21 16.60 -9.79
C VAL A 77 7.40 16.76 -10.70
N ALA A 78 7.60 15.85 -11.67
CA ALA A 78 8.66 16.00 -12.67
C ALA A 78 8.52 17.33 -13.44
N TRP A 79 7.30 17.69 -13.84
CA TRP A 79 7.01 18.95 -14.51
C TRP A 79 7.26 20.17 -13.62
N ALA A 80 6.87 20.12 -12.34
CA ALA A 80 7.10 21.20 -11.39
C ALA A 80 8.59 21.48 -11.16
N ILE A 81 9.43 20.44 -11.16
CA ILE A 81 10.90 20.56 -11.09
C ILE A 81 11.43 21.28 -12.32
N VAL A 82 11.03 20.85 -13.53
CA VAL A 82 11.49 21.44 -14.79
C VAL A 82 11.03 22.89 -14.96
N SER A 83 9.82 23.21 -14.50
CA SER A 83 9.24 24.56 -14.58
C SER A 83 9.69 25.50 -13.45
N ASN A 84 10.53 25.03 -12.53
CA ASN A 84 10.98 25.78 -11.34
C ASN A 84 9.81 26.42 -10.56
N LYS A 85 8.69 25.70 -10.47
CA LYS A 85 7.47 26.19 -9.81
C LYS A 85 7.71 26.25 -8.30
N LYS A 86 7.51 27.43 -7.69
CA LYS A 86 7.50 27.56 -6.22
C LYS A 86 6.33 26.77 -5.64
N ARG A 87 6.58 26.08 -4.52
CA ARG A 87 5.61 25.27 -3.80
C ARG A 87 5.49 25.76 -2.36
N ASN A 88 4.27 25.68 -1.82
CA ASN A 88 3.94 26.13 -0.47
C ASN A 88 3.50 24.91 0.36
N PRO A 89 4.44 24.23 1.02
CA PRO A 89 4.10 23.05 1.78
C PRO A 89 3.33 23.40 3.05
N HIS A 90 2.36 22.57 3.41
CA HIS A 90 1.55 22.75 4.61
C HIS A 90 1.09 21.40 5.18
N LEU A 91 0.59 21.42 6.42
CA LEU A 91 0.05 20.24 7.10
C LEU A 91 -1.49 20.28 7.07
N VAL A 92 -2.11 19.14 6.80
CA VAL A 92 -3.57 18.98 6.74
C VAL A 92 -3.97 17.85 7.69
N GLU A 93 -4.95 18.13 8.55
CA GLU A 93 -5.58 17.11 9.39
C GLU A 93 -6.86 16.56 8.73
N ILE A 94 -6.95 15.23 8.69
CA ILE A 94 -8.06 14.49 8.10
C ILE A 94 -8.52 13.41 9.09
N MET A 95 -9.81 13.39 9.41
CA MET A 95 -10.42 12.31 10.20
C MET A 95 -10.70 11.13 9.28
N LEU A 96 -10.18 9.94 9.60
CA LEU A 96 -10.45 8.70 8.87
C LEU A 96 -11.54 7.88 9.59
N ASP A 97 -12.45 7.34 8.80
CA ASP A 97 -13.43 6.34 9.22
C ASP A 97 -12.86 4.92 9.13
N LEU A 98 -11.87 4.69 8.25
CA LEU A 98 -11.18 3.42 8.04
C LEU A 98 -10.44 2.96 9.30
N ARG A 99 -10.68 1.71 9.71
CA ARG A 99 -10.08 1.10 10.91
C ARG A 99 -9.30 -0.18 10.63
N ASP A 100 -9.54 -0.85 9.50
CA ASP A 100 -8.75 -2.04 9.16
C ASP A 100 -7.24 -1.71 9.04
N PRO A 101 -6.35 -2.38 9.79
CA PRO A 101 -4.91 -2.08 9.77
C PRO A 101 -4.26 -2.31 8.41
N THR A 102 -4.73 -3.28 7.64
CA THR A 102 -4.20 -3.55 6.30
C THR A 102 -4.61 -2.44 5.34
N ALA A 103 -5.87 -2.02 5.42
CA ALA A 103 -6.40 -0.92 4.64
C ALA A 103 -5.70 0.41 4.99
N LEU A 104 -5.46 0.70 6.27
CA LEU A 104 -4.69 1.87 6.71
C LEU A 104 -3.25 1.83 6.18
N ALA A 105 -2.59 0.68 6.21
CA ALA A 105 -1.25 0.52 5.63
C ALA A 105 -1.24 0.77 4.11
N LEU A 106 -2.24 0.25 3.39
CA LEU A 106 -2.40 0.50 1.96
C LEU A 106 -2.72 1.97 1.66
N LEU A 107 -3.53 2.63 2.49
CA LEU A 107 -3.79 4.06 2.38
C LEU A 107 -2.50 4.86 2.55
N ALA A 108 -1.69 4.53 3.57
CA ALA A 108 -0.41 5.17 3.81
C ALA A 108 0.57 5.01 2.65
N ILE A 109 0.68 3.79 2.10
CA ILE A 109 1.50 3.52 0.91
C ILE A 109 0.99 4.34 -0.28
N THR A 110 -0.32 4.34 -0.51
CA THR A 110 -0.96 5.03 -1.65
C THR A 110 -0.71 6.52 -1.59
N ILE A 111 -1.00 7.15 -0.45
CA ILE A 111 -0.83 8.58 -0.24
C ILE A 111 0.64 8.98 -0.36
N THR A 112 1.56 8.17 0.15
CA THR A 112 3.01 8.44 0.05
C THR A 112 3.53 8.24 -1.38
N ALA A 113 2.94 7.30 -2.13
CA ALA A 113 3.27 7.04 -3.53
C ALA A 113 2.63 8.02 -4.51
N THR A 114 1.61 8.79 -4.09
CA THR A 114 1.11 9.94 -4.84
C THR A 114 1.92 11.18 -4.46
N PRO A 115 2.83 11.65 -5.33
CA PRO A 115 3.62 12.83 -5.04
C PRO A 115 2.83 14.05 -4.65
N GLY A 116 3.50 14.87 -3.86
CA GLY A 116 2.92 16.04 -3.26
C GLY A 116 2.23 15.79 -1.93
N THR A 117 2.21 14.53 -1.45
CA THR A 117 1.75 14.19 -0.10
C THR A 117 2.69 13.23 0.62
N ALA A 118 2.78 13.34 1.94
CA ALA A 118 3.52 12.42 2.79
C ALA A 118 2.74 12.13 4.08
N TRP A 119 2.60 10.85 4.39
CA TRP A 119 1.97 10.39 5.63
C TRP A 119 2.88 10.70 6.83
N VAL A 120 2.44 11.59 7.73
CA VAL A 120 3.26 12.01 8.88
C VAL A 120 2.92 11.17 10.11
N GLU A 121 1.65 11.17 10.49
CA GLU A 121 1.19 10.50 11.70
C GLU A 121 -0.25 10.02 11.53
N TYR A 122 -0.57 8.88 12.13
CA TYR A 122 -1.94 8.46 12.33
C TYR A 122 -2.17 8.10 13.80
N ARG A 123 -3.14 8.76 14.42
CA ARG A 123 -3.54 8.45 15.78
C ARG A 123 -4.75 7.53 15.80
N THR A 124 -4.53 6.28 16.20
CA THR A 124 -5.55 5.22 16.21
C THR A 124 -6.74 5.52 17.14
N GLN A 125 -6.53 6.28 18.23
CA GLN A 125 -7.56 6.56 19.24
C GLN A 125 -8.78 7.30 18.69
N ASP A 126 -8.55 8.27 17.79
CA ASP A 126 -9.62 9.07 17.19
C ASP A 126 -9.62 9.02 15.66
N GLY A 127 -8.65 8.35 15.04
CA GLY A 127 -8.55 8.22 13.59
C GLY A 127 -8.05 9.48 12.89
N ARG A 128 -7.37 10.40 13.62
CA ARG A 128 -6.75 11.57 13.00
C ARG A 128 -5.51 11.19 12.20
N LEU A 129 -5.52 11.50 10.91
CA LEU A 129 -4.38 11.48 10.00
C LEU A 129 -3.81 12.91 9.89
N LEU A 130 -2.52 13.05 10.18
CA LEU A 130 -1.73 14.23 9.85
C LEU A 130 -1.00 13.99 8.52
N LEU A 131 -1.33 14.81 7.54
CA LEU A 131 -0.81 14.72 6.19
C LEU A 131 0.05 15.93 5.86
N HIS A 132 1.27 15.71 5.38
CA HIS A 132 2.07 16.77 4.81
C HIS A 132 1.80 16.86 3.31
N VAL A 133 1.58 18.08 2.82
CA VAL A 133 1.26 18.36 1.42
C VAL A 133 2.29 19.35 0.88
N PHE A 134 2.82 19.12 -0.32
CA PHE A 134 3.79 20.01 -0.97
C PHE A 134 3.17 21.24 -1.63
N ASP A 135 2.00 21.07 -2.27
CA ASP A 135 1.33 22.13 -3.02
C ASP A 135 0.09 22.61 -2.27
N GLU A 136 -0.01 23.92 -2.10
CA GLU A 136 -1.24 24.59 -1.68
C GLU A 136 -2.28 24.46 -2.80
N GLU A 137 -3.38 23.80 -2.47
CA GLU A 137 -4.53 23.57 -3.34
C GLU A 137 -5.76 24.25 -2.72
N GLU A 138 -6.90 24.20 -3.41
CA GLU A 138 -8.18 24.68 -2.87
C GLU A 138 -8.44 24.07 -1.48
N GLU A 139 -8.98 24.89 -0.58
CA GLU A 139 -9.31 24.48 0.78
C GLU A 139 -10.15 23.18 0.77
N GLY A 140 -9.69 22.19 1.53
CA GLY A 140 -10.36 20.90 1.64
C GLY A 140 -10.17 19.95 0.44
N TYR A 141 -9.38 20.30 -0.57
CA TYR A 141 -9.06 19.40 -1.70
C TYR A 141 -8.57 18.03 -1.22
N TRP A 142 -7.52 18.01 -0.40
CA TRP A 142 -6.94 16.76 0.10
C TRP A 142 -7.88 15.98 1.01
N ARG A 143 -8.71 16.69 1.80
CA ARG A 143 -9.75 16.06 2.59
C ARG A 143 -10.75 15.32 1.70
N ARG A 144 -11.22 15.95 0.61
CA ARG A 144 -12.13 15.31 -0.36
C ARG A 144 -11.49 14.13 -1.07
N VAL A 145 -10.24 14.26 -1.53
CA VAL A 145 -9.53 13.19 -2.24
C VAL A 145 -9.33 11.98 -1.32
N VAL A 146 -8.80 12.19 -0.12
CA VAL A 146 -8.55 11.10 0.83
C VAL A 146 -9.86 10.44 1.25
N LYS A 147 -10.88 11.22 1.65
CA LYS A 147 -12.18 10.70 2.10
C LYS A 147 -12.95 9.99 0.98
N ASN A 148 -13.21 10.70 -0.11
CA ASN A 148 -14.23 10.28 -1.07
C ASN A 148 -13.68 9.34 -2.15
N ARG A 149 -12.35 9.29 -2.33
CA ARG A 149 -11.70 8.44 -3.33
C ARG A 149 -10.94 7.31 -2.66
N TYR A 150 -9.89 7.61 -1.89
CA TYR A 150 -9.00 6.56 -1.40
C TYR A 150 -9.59 5.76 -0.24
N GLU A 151 -10.06 6.44 0.80
CA GLU A 151 -10.71 5.80 1.94
C GLU A 151 -11.94 5.01 1.50
N ALA A 152 -12.86 5.62 0.74
CA ALA A 152 -14.05 4.95 0.25
C ALA A 152 -13.76 3.66 -0.54
N MET A 153 -12.74 3.67 -1.43
CA MET A 153 -12.34 2.47 -2.18
C MET A 153 -11.76 1.39 -1.27
N LEU A 154 -10.94 1.77 -0.28
CA LEU A 154 -10.34 0.81 0.66
C LEU A 154 -11.38 0.22 1.60
N MET A 155 -12.32 1.03 2.09
CA MET A 155 -13.47 0.54 2.85
C MET A 155 -14.26 -0.49 2.03
N GLU A 156 -14.52 -0.27 0.74
CA GLU A 156 -15.22 -1.26 -0.09
C GLU A 156 -14.49 -2.61 -0.18
N VAL A 157 -13.15 -2.60 -0.15
CA VAL A 157 -12.33 -3.82 -0.25
C VAL A 157 -12.22 -4.55 1.08
N PHE A 158 -12.06 -3.81 2.19
CA PHE A 158 -11.68 -4.36 3.50
C PHE A 158 -12.78 -4.33 4.56
N GLU A 159 -13.83 -3.51 4.42
CA GLU A 159 -14.87 -3.29 5.43
C GLU A 159 -16.30 -3.58 4.93
#